data_AF-A0A843XKL2-F1
#
_entry.id   AF-A0A843XKL2-F1
#
_cell.length_a   1.000
_cell.length_b   1.000
_cell.length_c   1.000
_cell.angle_alpha   90.00
_cell.angle_beta   90.00
_cell.angle_gamma   90.00
#
_symmetry.space_group_name_H-M   'P 1'
#
loop_
_entity.id
_entity.type
_entity.pdbx_description
1 polymer ?
#
loop_
_entity_poly.entity_id
_entity_poly.type
_entity_poly.pdbx_seq_one_letter_code
_entity_poly.pdbx_strand_id
1 'polypeptide(L)'
;MTYVQSGRGGKPCPRRGRTHIFLTHWLPCRLYGGFWVFEDWLPGTIAAQQHMVSRDDDVLVTALPKSGVTWLKSLVFAVVRCGTHPPADPTHPLRRTNPHDCVEFLEEIYAQNREVDLEALLSPPRILSIHTPYSVLTKIEVVNPLTEESGMACSIPVPEQRPPSLRK
;
A
#
# COMPACT_ATOMS: atom_id res chain seq x y z
N MET A 1 16.52 -29.55 0.95
CA MET A 1 16.00 -28.84 2.14
C MET A 1 14.49 -28.70 2.01
N THR A 2 13.73 -29.54 2.70
CA THR A 2 12.27 -29.46 2.81
C THR A 2 11.95 -28.70 4.11
N TYR A 3 11.34 -27.51 4.01
CA TYR A 3 10.79 -26.83 5.19
C TYR A 3 9.30 -27.13 5.27
N VAL A 4 8.98 -28.09 6.14
CA VAL A 4 7.63 -28.32 6.66
C VAL A 4 7.44 -27.36 7.81
N GLN A 5 6.47 -26.44 7.71
CA GLN A 5 5.83 -25.90 8.90
C GLN A 5 4.35 -26.27 8.90
N SER A 6 4.06 -27.18 9.81
CA SER A 6 2.75 -27.62 10.27
C SER A 6 2.17 -26.59 11.24
N GLY A 7 0.87 -26.31 11.09
CA GLY A 7 -0.01 -26.12 12.24
C GLY A 7 -0.43 -24.69 12.58
N ARG A 8 -1.57 -24.26 12.04
CA ARG A 8 -2.79 -23.97 12.83
C ARG A 8 -3.99 -23.76 11.90
N GLY A 9 -5.01 -24.59 12.11
CA GLY A 9 -6.21 -24.66 11.28
C GLY A 9 -6.93 -23.33 11.17
N GLY A 10 -6.95 -22.77 9.96
CA GLY A 10 -7.91 -21.74 9.59
C GLY A 10 -9.30 -22.36 9.56
N LYS A 11 -10.23 -21.85 10.38
CA LYS A 11 -11.60 -22.33 10.36
C LYS A 11 -12.19 -22.10 8.97
N PRO A 12 -12.89 -23.11 8.39
CA PRO A 12 -13.55 -22.93 7.11
C PRO A 12 -14.61 -21.82 7.24
N CYS A 13 -14.68 -20.99 6.20
CA CYS A 13 -15.63 -19.89 6.07
C CYS A 13 -17.06 -20.37 6.42
N PRO A 14 -17.84 -19.65 7.25
CA PRO A 14 -19.21 -20.04 7.53
C PRO A 14 -20.01 -19.98 6.23
N ARG A 15 -20.33 -21.15 5.66
CA ARG A 15 -21.29 -21.28 4.57
C ARG A 15 -22.66 -20.86 5.09
N ARG A 16 -23.03 -19.59 4.90
CA ARG A 16 -24.40 -19.12 5.13
C ARG A 16 -25.25 -19.47 3.92
N GLY A 17 -26.44 -19.99 4.23
CA GLY A 17 -27.34 -20.66 3.31
C GLY A 17 -27.77 -19.85 2.09
N ARG A 18 -28.05 -20.64 1.06
CA ARG A 18 -28.62 -20.31 -0.25
C ARG A 18 -29.83 -19.38 -0.12
N THR A 19 -29.69 -18.15 -0.59
CA THR A 19 -30.78 -17.26 -1.01
C THR A 19 -30.38 -16.61 -2.33
N HIS A 20 -31.25 -16.73 -3.34
CA HIS A 20 -31.05 -16.18 -4.69
C HIS A 20 -31.13 -14.65 -4.64
N ILE A 21 -29.99 -13.97 -4.84
CA ILE A 21 -29.90 -12.53 -5.12
C ILE A 21 -28.78 -12.33 -6.17
N PHE A 22 -29.06 -11.46 -7.13
CA PHE A 22 -28.22 -11.06 -8.26
C PHE A 22 -26.78 -10.66 -7.86
N LEU A 23 -25.79 -11.12 -8.65
CA LEU A 23 -24.43 -10.55 -8.81
C LEU A 23 -23.61 -10.26 -7.54
N THR A 24 -23.18 -11.29 -6.81
CA THR A 24 -21.91 -11.24 -6.07
C THR A 24 -21.24 -12.61 -6.12
N HIS A 25 -20.38 -12.84 -7.11
CA HIS A 25 -19.26 -13.74 -6.87
C HIS A 25 -18.40 -13.05 -5.80
N TRP A 26 -18.44 -13.55 -4.57
CA TRP A 26 -17.47 -13.10 -3.58
C TRP A 26 -16.17 -13.77 -4.00
N LEU A 27 -15.24 -12.99 -4.57
CA LEU A 27 -13.89 -13.47 -4.84
C LEU A 27 -13.33 -14.09 -3.57
N PRO A 28 -12.69 -15.27 -3.65
CA PRO A 28 -12.11 -15.89 -2.48
C PRO A 28 -11.01 -14.98 -1.90
N CYS A 29 -10.99 -14.85 -0.57
CA CYS A 29 -9.99 -14.07 0.17
C CYS A 29 -9.20 -14.98 1.11
N ARG A 30 -7.93 -14.66 1.34
CA ARG A 30 -7.04 -15.33 2.29
C ARG A 30 -6.50 -14.34 3.32
N LEU A 31 -6.32 -14.81 4.55
CA LEU A 31 -5.71 -14.02 5.62
C LEU A 31 -4.18 -14.02 5.44
N TYR A 32 -3.59 -12.85 5.25
CA TYR A 32 -2.15 -12.65 5.08
C TYR A 32 -1.70 -11.39 5.83
N GLY A 33 -0.66 -11.50 6.65
CA GLY A 33 -0.14 -10.36 7.43
C GLY A 33 -1.17 -9.70 8.38
N GLY A 34 -2.23 -10.43 8.77
CA GLY A 34 -3.33 -9.90 9.58
C GLY A 34 -4.47 -9.26 8.78
N PHE A 35 -4.39 -9.22 7.45
CA PHE A 35 -5.39 -8.61 6.57
C PHE A 35 -5.99 -9.63 5.59
N TRP A 36 -7.23 -9.37 5.16
CA TRP A 36 -7.88 -10.18 4.13
C TRP A 36 -7.50 -9.67 2.74
N VAL A 37 -6.81 -10.49 1.97
CA VAL A 37 -6.35 -10.20 0.61
C VAL A 37 -7.09 -11.11 -0.37
N PHE A 38 -7.48 -10.60 -1.54
CA PHE A 38 -8.05 -11.45 -2.59
C PHE A 38 -7.05 -12.52 -3.01
N GLU A 39 -7.53 -13.74 -3.20
CA GLU A 39 -6.70 -14.89 -3.53
C GLU A 39 -5.90 -14.68 -4.82
N ASP A 40 -6.49 -14.04 -5.82
CA ASP A 40 -5.85 -13.72 -7.09
C ASP A 40 -4.70 -12.69 -6.94
N TRP A 41 -4.79 -11.81 -5.94
CA TRP A 41 -3.78 -10.77 -5.66
C TRP A 41 -2.74 -11.19 -4.63
N LEU A 42 -2.97 -12.30 -3.92
CA LEU A 42 -2.06 -12.77 -2.88
C LEU A 42 -0.66 -13.08 -3.43
N PRO A 43 -0.48 -13.79 -4.57
CA PRO A 43 0.86 -14.04 -5.12
C PRO A 43 1.60 -12.74 -5.46
N GLY A 44 0.90 -11.77 -6.03
CA GLY A 44 1.47 -10.47 -6.37
C GLY A 44 1.79 -9.63 -5.13
N THR A 45 0.96 -9.70 -4.09
CA THR A 45 1.26 -9.06 -2.79
C THR A 45 2.54 -9.62 -2.18
N ILE A 46 2.71 -10.94 -2.18
CA ILE A 46 3.91 -11.61 -1.63
C ILE A 46 5.14 -11.24 -2.46
N ALA A 47 5.03 -11.24 -3.79
CA ALA A 47 6.13 -10.87 -4.67
C ALA A 47 6.50 -9.38 -4.54
N ALA A 48 5.50 -8.48 -4.48
CA ALA A 48 5.71 -7.07 -4.21
C ALA A 48 6.45 -6.86 -2.88
N GLN A 49 6.04 -7.53 -1.81
CA GLN A 49 6.73 -7.46 -0.52
C GLN A 49 8.21 -7.91 -0.58
N GLN A 50 8.56 -8.82 -1.49
CA GLN A 50 9.91 -9.38 -1.60
C GLN A 50 10.82 -8.61 -2.56
N HIS A 51 10.24 -8.04 -3.62
CA HIS A 51 10.99 -7.52 -4.77
C HIS A 51 10.79 -6.03 -5.00
N MET A 52 9.79 -5.40 -4.39
CA MET A 52 9.57 -3.97 -4.55
C MET A 52 10.67 -3.18 -3.85
N VAL A 53 11.37 -2.35 -4.61
CA VAL A 53 12.28 -1.34 -4.09
C VAL A 53 11.57 0.02 -4.18
N SER A 54 11.19 0.56 -3.03
CA SER A 54 10.59 1.88 -2.91
C SER A 54 11.62 2.98 -3.19
N ARG A 55 11.18 4.02 -3.88
CA ARG A 55 11.95 5.25 -4.10
C ARG A 55 11.28 6.43 -3.42
N ASP A 56 12.09 7.45 -3.15
CA ASP A 56 11.62 8.68 -2.49
C ASP A 56 10.62 9.47 -3.36
N ASP A 57 10.63 9.25 -4.68
CA ASP A 57 9.72 9.87 -5.65
C ASP A 57 8.48 9.01 -5.99
N ASP A 58 8.33 7.85 -5.35
CA ASP A 58 7.17 6.98 -5.59
C ASP A 58 5.90 7.51 -4.93
N VAL A 59 4.80 7.45 -5.68
CA VAL A 59 3.46 7.78 -5.17
C VAL A 59 2.62 6.51 -5.08
N LEU A 60 2.37 6.06 -3.86
CA LEU A 60 1.50 4.90 -3.58
C LEU A 60 0.07 5.34 -3.28
N VAL A 61 -0.87 4.89 -4.12
CA VAL A 61 -2.31 5.13 -3.97
C VAL A 61 -2.94 3.91 -3.29
N THR A 62 -3.11 4.02 -1.98
CA THR A 62 -3.77 2.98 -1.17
C THR A 62 -5.28 3.24 -1.05
N ALA A 63 -6.10 2.26 -1.42
CA ALA A 63 -7.55 2.34 -1.26
C ALA A 63 -8.14 0.94 -1.11
N LEU A 64 -9.29 0.82 -0.45
CA LEU A 64 -10.00 -0.45 -0.41
C LEU A 64 -10.62 -0.77 -1.77
N PRO A 65 -10.74 -2.05 -2.14
CA PRO A 65 -11.43 -2.44 -3.35
C PRO A 65 -12.84 -1.84 -3.39
N LYS A 66 -13.21 -1.27 -4.54
CA LYS A 66 -14.53 -0.66 -4.80
C LYS A 66 -14.84 0.62 -4.00
N SER A 67 -13.91 1.19 -3.24
CA SER A 67 -14.11 2.47 -2.53
C SER A 67 -13.88 3.73 -3.37
N GLY A 68 -14.03 3.63 -4.70
CA GLY A 68 -13.77 4.76 -5.62
C GLY A 68 -12.30 4.94 -6.03
N VAL A 69 -11.51 3.86 -6.04
CA VAL A 69 -10.09 3.91 -6.47
C VAL A 69 -9.91 4.49 -7.88
N THR A 70 -10.90 4.35 -8.78
CA THR A 70 -10.85 4.93 -10.13
C THR A 70 -10.78 6.46 -10.11
N TRP A 71 -11.60 7.10 -9.27
CA TRP A 71 -11.58 8.56 -9.12
C TRP A 71 -10.31 9.04 -8.40
N LEU A 72 -9.84 8.27 -7.41
CA LEU A 72 -8.60 8.58 -6.72
C LEU A 72 -7.37 8.46 -7.66
N LYS A 73 -7.30 7.39 -8.46
CA LYS A 73 -6.24 7.19 -9.47
C LYS A 73 -6.22 8.32 -10.49
N SER A 74 -7.37 8.73 -11.02
CA SER A 74 -7.43 9.84 -11.99
C SER A 74 -7.00 11.16 -11.36
N LEU A 75 -7.42 11.46 -10.14
CA LEU A 75 -7.03 12.67 -9.43
C LEU A 75 -5.52 12.71 -9.17
N VAL A 76 -4.96 11.64 -8.60
CA VAL A 76 -3.52 11.56 -8.31
C VAL A 76 -2.70 11.67 -9.60
N PHE A 77 -3.11 10.96 -10.66
CA PHE A 77 -2.45 11.05 -11.95
C PHE A 77 -2.44 12.49 -12.50
N ALA A 78 -3.58 13.17 -12.47
CA ALA A 78 -3.70 14.54 -12.97
C ALA A 78 -2.82 15.53 -12.18
N VAL A 79 -2.70 15.34 -10.86
CA VAL A 79 -1.84 16.19 -10.01
C VAL A 79 -0.36 15.91 -10.27
N VAL A 80 0.05 14.65 -10.25
CA VAL A 80 1.47 14.27 -10.40
C VAL A 80 1.99 14.58 -11.81
N ARG A 81 1.16 14.37 -12.83
CA ARG A 81 1.52 14.62 -14.23
C ARG A 81 1.13 16.02 -14.73
N CYS A 82 0.70 16.95 -13.86
CA CYS A 82 0.20 18.26 -14.31
C CYS A 82 1.22 19.08 -15.11
N GLY A 83 2.53 18.88 -14.86
CA GLY A 83 3.60 19.54 -15.61
C GLY A 83 3.82 18.98 -17.01
N THR A 84 3.62 17.67 -17.22
CA THR A 84 3.79 17.01 -18.53
C THR A 84 2.49 16.91 -19.32
N HIS A 85 1.36 16.83 -18.62
CA HIS A 85 0.01 16.75 -19.16
C HIS A 85 -0.87 17.81 -18.49
N PRO A 86 -0.87 19.05 -19.02
CA PRO A 86 -1.73 20.10 -18.50
C PRO A 86 -3.21 19.71 -18.53
N PRO A 87 -4.06 20.12 -17.57
CA PRO A 87 -5.47 19.73 -17.53
C PRO A 87 -6.29 20.13 -18.77
N ALA A 88 -5.89 21.20 -19.45
CA ALA A 88 -6.54 21.67 -20.67
C ALA A 88 -6.08 20.93 -21.94
N ASP A 89 -5.08 20.05 -21.84
CA ASP A 89 -4.50 19.35 -22.98
C ASP A 89 -5.54 18.39 -23.63
N PRO A 90 -5.84 18.54 -24.93
CA PRO A 90 -6.71 17.61 -25.65
C PRO A 90 -6.17 16.19 -25.76
N THR A 91 -4.86 16.01 -25.57
CA THR A 91 -4.16 14.72 -25.62
C THR A 91 -3.92 14.12 -24.23
N HIS A 92 -4.47 14.72 -23.18
CA HIS A 92 -4.31 14.23 -21.81
C HIS A 92 -4.72 12.74 -21.68
N PRO A 93 -3.86 11.86 -21.13
CA PRO A 93 -4.10 10.40 -21.08
C PRO A 93 -5.48 10.01 -20.53
N LEU A 94 -5.89 10.60 -19.40
CA LEU A 94 -7.21 10.37 -18.79
C LEU A 94 -8.44 10.66 -19.71
N ARG A 95 -8.27 11.32 -20.86
CA ARG A 95 -9.36 11.53 -21.83
C ARG A 95 -9.49 10.39 -22.84
N ARG A 96 -8.49 9.52 -22.96
CA ARG A 96 -8.40 8.45 -23.96
C ARG A 96 -8.21 7.06 -23.35
N THR A 97 -7.66 6.96 -22.15
CA THR A 97 -7.37 5.70 -21.46
C THR A 97 -8.11 5.59 -20.14
N ASN A 98 -8.27 4.36 -19.64
CA ASN A 98 -8.87 4.14 -18.34
C ASN A 98 -7.91 4.60 -17.23
N PRO A 99 -8.37 5.22 -16.13
CA PRO A 99 -7.50 5.54 -15.00
C PRO A 99 -6.76 4.33 -14.41
N HIS A 100 -7.30 3.12 -14.54
CA HIS A 100 -6.64 1.88 -14.15
C HIS A 100 -5.44 1.53 -15.05
N ASP A 101 -5.41 2.00 -16.29
CA ASP A 101 -4.27 1.85 -17.21
C ASP A 101 -3.24 2.98 -16.99
N CYS A 102 -3.68 4.13 -16.47
CA CYS A 102 -2.79 5.26 -16.15
C CYS A 102 -2.02 5.06 -14.84
N VAL A 103 -2.62 4.32 -13.90
CA VAL A 103 -2.07 3.99 -12.59
C VAL A 103 -2.32 2.52 -12.35
N GLU A 104 -1.31 1.70 -12.58
CA GLU A 104 -1.43 0.24 -12.48
C GLU A 104 -1.52 -0.23 -11.02
N PHE A 105 -2.07 -1.43 -10.83
CA PHE A 105 -2.09 -2.09 -9.53
C PHE A 105 -0.80 -2.86 -9.30
N LEU A 106 -0.16 -2.61 -8.16
CA LEU A 106 1.09 -3.27 -7.80
C LEU A 106 0.88 -4.78 -7.64
N GLU A 107 -0.20 -5.18 -6.96
CA GLU A 107 -0.52 -6.59 -6.77
C GLU A 107 -0.79 -7.30 -8.09
N GLU A 108 -1.31 -6.59 -9.08
CA GLU A 108 -1.57 -7.14 -10.41
C GLU A 108 -0.25 -7.32 -11.16
N ILE A 109 0.54 -6.25 -11.31
CA ILE A 109 1.85 -6.26 -11.98
C ILE A 109 2.72 -7.44 -11.48
N TYR A 110 2.86 -7.57 -10.15
CA TYR A 110 3.66 -8.64 -9.56
C TYR A 110 2.99 -10.03 -9.63
N ALA A 111 1.67 -10.11 -9.77
CA ALA A 111 0.99 -11.37 -10.01
C ALA A 111 1.25 -11.89 -11.44
N GLN A 112 1.38 -11.00 -12.44
CA GLN A 112 1.75 -11.40 -13.81
C GLN A 112 3.25 -11.68 -13.96
N ASN A 113 4.11 -10.82 -13.41
CA ASN A 113 5.55 -11.00 -13.47
C ASN A 113 6.21 -10.65 -12.12
N ARG A 114 6.70 -11.67 -11.43
CA ARG A 114 7.28 -11.54 -10.08
C ARG A 114 8.62 -10.79 -10.07
N GLU A 115 9.33 -10.80 -11.18
CA GLU A 115 10.65 -10.17 -11.36
C GLU A 115 10.54 -8.95 -12.29
N VAL A 116 9.39 -8.28 -12.30
CA VAL A 116 9.16 -7.08 -13.09
C VAL A 116 10.10 -5.96 -12.66
N ASP A 117 10.76 -5.35 -13.64
CA ASP A 117 11.51 -4.11 -13.43
C ASP A 117 10.56 -2.92 -13.55
N LEU A 118 10.16 -2.37 -12.40
CA LEU A 118 9.28 -1.20 -12.31
C LEU A 118 9.93 0.06 -12.92
N GLU A 119 11.25 0.12 -13.03
CA GLU A 119 11.97 1.23 -13.66
C GLU A 119 11.83 1.25 -15.17
N ALA A 120 11.91 0.06 -15.78
CA ALA A 120 11.71 -0.09 -17.21
C ALA A 120 10.25 0.12 -17.60
N LEU A 121 9.31 -0.20 -16.70
CA LEU A 121 7.87 -0.14 -16.97
C LEU A 121 7.29 1.27 -16.81
N LEU A 122 7.68 2.02 -15.77
CA LEU A 122 7.03 3.27 -15.38
C LEU A 122 7.99 4.45 -15.41
N SER A 123 7.56 5.55 -16.04
CA SER A 123 8.33 6.79 -16.03
C SER A 123 8.28 7.46 -14.64
N PRO A 124 9.39 8.01 -14.12
CA PRO A 124 9.40 8.79 -12.88
C PRO A 124 8.52 10.07 -12.96
N PRO A 125 7.95 10.54 -11.84
CA PRO A 125 7.70 9.79 -10.62
C PRO A 125 6.71 8.64 -10.87
N ARG A 126 6.95 7.48 -10.27
CA ARG A 126 6.14 6.28 -10.47
C ARG A 126 4.86 6.38 -9.63
N ILE A 127 3.71 6.16 -10.27
CA ILE A 127 2.40 6.17 -9.58
C ILE A 127 1.87 4.74 -9.59
N LEU A 128 1.70 4.16 -8.42
CA LEU A 128 1.28 2.78 -8.23
C LEU A 128 0.06 2.76 -7.32
N SER A 129 -0.84 1.80 -7.51
CA SER A 129 -1.97 1.61 -6.60
C SER A 129 -1.91 0.27 -5.90
N ILE A 130 -2.28 0.28 -4.62
CA ILE A 130 -2.30 -0.89 -3.76
C ILE A 130 -3.65 -1.01 -3.07
N HIS A 131 -4.12 -2.24 -2.94
CA HIS A 131 -5.29 -2.61 -2.15
C HIS A 131 -4.92 -3.22 -0.80
N THR A 132 -3.66 -3.64 -0.67
CA THR A 132 -3.07 -4.05 0.58
C THR A 132 -2.61 -2.86 1.40
N PRO A 133 -2.75 -2.90 2.73
CA PRO A 133 -2.23 -1.84 3.57
C PRO A 133 -0.71 -1.83 3.49
N TYR A 134 -0.14 -0.62 3.51
CA TYR A 134 1.30 -0.39 3.38
C TYR A 134 2.14 -1.24 4.34
N SER A 135 1.64 -1.49 5.55
CA SER A 135 2.30 -2.32 6.57
C SER A 135 2.54 -3.79 6.17
N VAL A 136 1.81 -4.30 5.16
CA VAL A 136 2.03 -5.65 4.62
C VAL A 136 3.15 -5.65 3.58
N LEU A 137 3.29 -4.55 2.83
CA LEU A 137 4.31 -4.40 1.78
C LEU A 137 5.68 -4.09 2.38
N THR A 138 5.73 -3.23 3.39
CA THR A 138 6.95 -3.08 4.17
C THR A 138 7.08 -4.30 5.06
N LYS A 139 8.19 -5.04 4.99
CA LYS A 139 8.58 -5.86 6.14
C LYS A 139 8.59 -4.92 7.35
N ILE A 140 7.68 -5.15 8.29
CA ILE A 140 7.83 -4.61 9.63
C ILE A 140 9.06 -5.32 10.19
N GLU A 141 10.25 -4.78 9.93
CA GLU A 141 11.31 -4.93 10.91
C GLU A 141 10.80 -4.15 12.12
N VAL A 142 10.20 -4.87 13.06
CA VAL A 142 10.04 -4.35 14.41
C VAL A 142 11.47 -4.19 14.93
N VAL A 143 12.12 -3.07 14.62
CA VAL A 143 13.16 -2.55 15.48
C VAL A 143 12.42 -2.23 16.77
N ASN A 144 12.48 -3.17 17.70
CA ASN A 144 11.95 -2.99 19.03
C ASN A 144 12.66 -1.75 19.61
N PRO A 145 11.97 -0.63 19.90
CA PRO A 145 12.65 0.60 20.34
C PRO A 145 13.23 0.51 21.75
N LEU A 146 13.39 -0.69 22.33
CA LEU A 146 13.70 -0.88 23.74
C LEU A 146 15.05 -1.57 24.02
N THR A 147 15.98 -1.61 23.06
CA THR A 147 17.32 -2.16 23.32
C THR A 147 18.49 -1.34 22.77
N GLU A 148 18.33 -0.04 22.50
CA GLU A 148 19.48 0.86 22.32
C GLU A 148 19.31 2.17 23.09
N GLU A 149 19.20 2.05 24.42
CA GLU A 149 19.62 3.10 25.35
C GLU A 149 21.12 2.89 25.65
N SER A 150 21.99 3.46 24.82
CA SER A 150 23.34 3.84 25.27
C SER A 150 23.93 4.88 24.33
N GLY A 151 23.86 6.14 24.77
CA GLY A 151 24.90 7.10 24.45
C GLY A 151 24.62 8.08 23.32
N MET A 152 23.52 8.84 23.38
CA MET A 152 23.52 10.22 22.86
C MET A 152 22.37 11.03 23.46
N ALA A 153 22.58 11.53 24.68
CA ALA A 153 21.70 12.52 25.29
C ALA A 153 21.91 13.88 24.60
N CYS A 154 21.07 14.18 23.60
CA CYS A 154 20.85 15.56 23.17
C CYS A 154 20.13 16.30 24.31
N SER A 155 20.88 17.10 25.06
CA SER A 155 20.35 17.94 26.14
C SER A 155 19.53 19.08 25.52
N ILE A 156 18.21 19.01 25.62
CA ILE A 156 17.32 20.16 25.38
C ILE A 156 17.34 21.02 26.66
N PRO A 157 17.64 22.33 26.60
CA PRO A 157 17.55 23.19 27.77
C PRO A 157 16.09 23.36 28.18
N VAL A 158 15.75 22.92 29.39
CA VAL A 158 14.45 23.21 30.03
C VAL A 158 14.43 24.69 30.43
N PRO A 159 13.39 25.48 30.08
CA PRO A 159 13.28 26.85 30.58
C PRO A 159 12.96 26.83 32.07
N GLU A 160 13.80 27.52 32.84
CA GLU A 160 13.70 27.64 34.30
C GLU A 160 12.41 28.35 34.72
N GLN A 161 11.53 27.64 35.44
CA GLN A 161 10.32 28.22 36.00
C GLN A 161 10.67 29.07 37.23
N ARG A 162 10.50 30.40 37.11
CA ARG A 162 10.65 31.36 38.20
C ARG A 162 9.58 31.11 39.28
N PRO A 163 9.94 30.93 40.57
CA PRO A 163 8.95 30.75 41.64
C PRO A 163 8.15 32.03 41.91
N PRO A 164 6.90 31.91 42.41
CA PRO A 164 6.01 33.04 42.61
C PRO A 164 6.51 33.95 43.75
N SER A 165 6.62 35.24 43.47
CA SER A 165 6.91 36.27 44.46
C SER A 165 5.78 36.37 45.48
N LEU A 166 6.09 36.10 46.76
CA LEU A 166 5.25 36.46 47.91
C LEU A 166 5.03 37.98 47.93
N ARG A 167 3.80 38.43 47.66
CA ARG A 167 3.37 39.79 48.02
C ARG A 167 2.99 39.79 49.50
N LYS A 168 3.56 40.76 50.24
CA LYS A 168 3.03 41.23 51.51
C LYS A 168 1.79 42.08 51.27
#